data_AF-A0A2X1RLV4-F1
#
_entry.id   AF-A0A2X1RLV4-F1
#
_cell.length_a   1.000
_cell.length_b   1.000
_cell.length_c   1.000
_cell.angle_alpha   90.00
_cell.angle_beta   90.00
_cell.angle_gamma   90.00
#
_symmetry.space_group_name_H-M   'P 1'
#
loop_
_entity.id
_entity.type
_entity.pdbx_description
1 polymer ?
#
loop_
_entity_poly.entity_id
_entity_poly.type
_entity_poly.pdbx_seq_one_letter_code
_entity_poly.pdbx_strand_id
1 'polypeptide(L)'
;MGNSVRTLAQCESEGKQDITIATNLLEARFLAGNRPHFDALNELVKRADFWSKEDFFNAKVQEQIERYQRYHNTAYNLEPDIKFSPGGLRDLHLLYWVALRHSGL
;
A
#
# COMPACT_ATOMS: atom_id res chain seq x y z
N MET A 1 3.25 8.53 -17.60
CA MET A 1 3.62 7.36 -18.43
C MET A 1 3.56 6.14 -17.53
N GLY A 2 2.87 5.05 -17.85
CA GLY A 2 3.03 3.86 -17.00
C GLY A 2 1.90 2.85 -17.02
N ASN A 3 1.57 2.31 -18.19
CA ASN A 3 0.88 1.02 -18.23
C ASN A 3 1.99 -0.04 -18.21
N SER A 4 2.07 -0.83 -17.13
CA SER A 4 2.97 -1.97 -17.03
C SER A 4 2.14 -3.24 -16.87
N VAL A 5 2.37 -4.21 -17.73
CA VAL A 5 1.78 -5.54 -17.64
C VAL A 5 2.80 -6.44 -16.98
N ARG A 6 2.42 -7.10 -15.89
CA ARG A 6 3.31 -7.97 -15.11
C ARG A 6 2.74 -9.36 -14.99
N THR A 7 3.63 -10.33 -14.99
CA THR A 7 3.34 -11.70 -14.57
C THR A 7 3.21 -11.78 -13.05
N LEU A 8 2.60 -12.85 -12.52
CA LEU A 8 2.51 -13.08 -11.07
C LEU A 8 3.89 -13.10 -10.40
N ALA A 9 4.89 -13.69 -11.04
CA ALA A 9 6.27 -13.75 -10.53
C ALA A 9 6.91 -12.36 -10.43
N GLN A 10 6.64 -11.47 -11.40
CA GLN A 10 7.10 -10.09 -11.34
C GLN A 10 6.36 -9.31 -10.23
N CYS A 11 5.05 -9.51 -10.08
CA CYS A 11 4.30 -8.93 -8.97
C CYS A 11 4.84 -9.38 -7.60
N GLU A 12 5.24 -10.65 -7.48
CA GLU A 12 5.89 -11.16 -6.27
C GLU A 12 7.22 -10.48 -6.01
N SER A 13 8.12 -10.50 -7.00
CA SER A 13 9.46 -9.93 -6.84
C SER A 13 9.43 -8.44 -6.53
N GLU A 14 8.65 -7.65 -7.28
CA GLU A 14 8.57 -6.21 -7.08
C GLU A 14 7.81 -5.86 -5.80
N GLY A 15 6.72 -6.59 -5.49
CA GLY A 15 5.96 -6.39 -4.27
C GLY A 15 6.76 -6.69 -3.01
N LYS A 16 7.62 -7.72 -3.02
CA LYS A 16 8.52 -8.02 -1.89
C LYS A 16 9.61 -6.96 -1.68
N GLN A 17 9.94 -6.17 -2.70
CA GLN A 17 11.00 -5.16 -2.65
C GLN A 17 10.50 -3.75 -2.35
N ASP A 18 9.23 -3.47 -2.63
CA ASP A 18 8.66 -2.12 -2.51
C ASP A 18 7.29 -2.15 -1.82
N ILE A 19 7.21 -1.49 -0.66
CA ILE A 19 5.98 -1.37 0.14
C ILE A 19 4.85 -0.68 -0.62
N THR A 20 5.15 0.25 -1.53
CA THR A 20 4.16 0.93 -2.37
C THR A 20 3.51 -0.07 -3.31
N ILE A 21 4.32 -0.90 -3.97
CA ILE A 21 3.83 -1.94 -4.88
C ILE A 21 3.05 -3.00 -4.09
N ALA A 22 3.59 -3.46 -2.96
CA ALA A 22 2.90 -4.40 -2.08
C ALA A 22 1.50 -3.91 -1.68
N THR A 23 1.39 -2.62 -1.34
CA THR A 23 0.12 -2.01 -0.92
C THR A 23 -0.89 -1.93 -2.05
N ASN A 24 -0.43 -1.51 -3.23
CA ASN A 24 -1.28 -1.46 -4.42
C ASN A 24 -1.81 -2.84 -4.80
N LEU A 25 -0.98 -3.88 -4.68
CA LEU A 25 -1.40 -5.27 -4.92
C LEU A 25 -2.36 -5.77 -3.84
N LEU A 26 -2.13 -5.41 -2.57
CA LEU A 26 -2.97 -5.81 -1.44
C LEU A 26 -4.38 -5.23 -1.53
N GLU A 27 -4.53 -3.99 -1.99
CA GLU A 27 -5.84 -3.34 -2.15
C GLU A 27 -6.50 -3.56 -3.52
N ALA A 28 -5.90 -4.40 -4.38
CA ALA A 28 -6.38 -4.63 -5.73
C ALA A 28 -7.81 -5.20 -5.76
N ARG A 29 -8.57 -4.82 -6.78
CA ARG A 29 -9.96 -5.26 -6.97
C ARG A 29 -10.14 -5.87 -8.37
N PHE A 30 -10.85 -6.98 -8.44
CA PHE A 30 -11.24 -7.57 -9.71
C PHE A 30 -12.29 -6.68 -10.39
N LEU A 31 -11.97 -6.21 -11.60
CA LEU A 31 -12.91 -5.43 -12.42
C LEU A 31 -13.49 -6.31 -13.54
N ALA A 32 -12.63 -6.97 -14.31
CA ALA A 32 -12.99 -7.88 -15.40
C ALA A 32 -11.78 -8.73 -15.81
N GLY A 33 -12.01 -9.77 -16.61
CA GLY A 33 -10.96 -10.61 -17.21
C GLY A 33 -10.83 -11.98 -16.56
N ASN A 34 -9.60 -12.51 -16.54
CA ASN A 34 -9.34 -13.87 -16.06
C ASN A 34 -9.38 -13.92 -14.52
N ARG A 35 -10.50 -14.39 -13.99
CA ARG A 35 -10.72 -14.50 -12.54
C ARG A 35 -9.69 -15.39 -11.82
N PRO A 36 -9.34 -16.59 -12.31
CA PRO A 36 -8.28 -17.41 -11.70
C PRO A 36 -6.93 -16.69 -11.52
N HIS A 37 -6.53 -15.83 -12.46
CA HIS A 37 -5.29 -15.05 -12.31
C HIS A 37 -5.38 -14.03 -11.18
N PHE A 38 -6.53 -13.37 -11.02
CA PHE A 38 -6.74 -12.44 -9.93
C PHE A 38 -6.76 -13.16 -8.57
N ASP A 39 -7.44 -14.31 -8.49
CA ASP A 39 -7.47 -15.09 -7.26
C ASP A 39 -6.05 -15.57 -6.88
N ALA A 40 -5.25 -16.01 -7.86
CA ALA A 40 -3.85 -16.37 -7.64
C ALA A 40 -2.99 -15.20 -7.15
N LEU A 41 -3.20 -13.99 -7.67
CA LEU A 41 -2.55 -12.77 -7.17
C LEU A 41 -2.96 -12.48 -5.72
N ASN A 42 -4.25 -12.61 -5.40
CA ASN A 42 -4.78 -12.33 -4.08
C ASN A 42 -4.19 -13.29 -3.03
N GLU A 43 -4.17 -14.59 -3.34
CA GLU A 43 -3.53 -15.60 -2.49
C GLU A 43 -2.03 -15.32 -2.33
N LEU A 44 -1.33 -14.99 -3.41
CA LEU A 44 0.09 -14.65 -3.38
C LEU A 44 0.40 -13.52 -2.39
N VAL A 45 -0.36 -12.41 -2.45
CA VAL A 45 -0.12 -11.22 -1.62
C VAL A 45 -0.49 -11.47 -0.15
N LYS A 46 -1.48 -12.34 0.11
CA LYS A 46 -1.91 -12.69 1.46
C LYS A 46 -0.95 -13.63 2.20
N ARG A 47 -0.03 -14.30 1.49
CA ARG A 47 0.96 -15.18 2.12
C ARG A 47 1.79 -14.45 3.18
N ALA A 48 2.10 -15.15 4.28
CA ALA A 48 2.88 -14.59 5.39
C ALA A 48 4.30 -14.18 4.97
N ASP A 49 4.91 -14.90 4.02
CA ASP A 49 6.25 -14.63 3.49
C ASP A 49 6.28 -13.53 2.42
N PHE A 50 5.13 -12.98 2.03
CA PHE A 50 5.09 -11.83 1.12
C PHE A 50 5.59 -10.56 1.83
N TRP A 51 5.01 -10.27 3.00
CA TRP A 51 5.44 -9.21 3.92
C TRP A 51 4.94 -9.59 5.32
N SER A 52 5.79 -9.75 6.33
CA SER A 52 5.26 -10.05 7.66
C SER A 52 4.35 -8.90 8.14
N LYS A 53 3.41 -9.19 9.06
CA LYS A 53 2.51 -8.15 9.60
C LYS A 53 3.31 -7.01 10.25
N GLU A 54 4.39 -7.37 10.93
CA GLU A 54 5.31 -6.44 11.60
C GLU A 54 6.09 -5.59 10.58
N ASP A 55 6.72 -6.22 9.58
CA ASP A 55 7.49 -5.50 8.56
C ASP A 55 6.62 -4.53 7.77
N PHE A 56 5.40 -4.97 7.40
CA PHE A 56 4.44 -4.13 6.69
C PHE A 56 4.01 -2.92 7.54
N PHE A 57 3.73 -3.15 8.83
CA PHE A 57 3.38 -2.08 9.75
C PHE A 57 4.51 -1.07 9.91
N ASN A 58 5.72 -1.54 10.17
CA ASN A 58 6.90 -0.68 10.35
C ASN A 58 7.19 0.16 9.09
N ALA A 59 7.15 -0.47 7.91
CA ALA A 59 7.34 0.23 6.63
C ALA A 59 6.27 1.31 6.41
N LYS A 60 5.01 1.01 6.73
CA LYS A 60 3.89 1.94 6.59
C LYS A 60 3.93 3.12 7.57
N VAL A 61 4.39 2.89 8.80
CA VAL A 61 4.65 3.95 9.78
C VAL A 61 5.78 4.84 9.28
N GLN A 62 6.85 4.27 8.73
CA GLN A 62 7.96 5.05 8.16
C GLN A 62 7.49 5.95 7.00
N GLU A 63 6.67 5.43 6.07
CA GLU A 63 6.05 6.24 5.01
C GLU A 63 5.19 7.39 5.56
N GLN A 64 4.48 7.18 6.67
CA GLN A 64 3.70 8.22 7.34
C GLN A 64 4.60 9.31 7.92
N ILE A 65 5.68 8.94 8.61
CA ILE A 65 6.63 9.88 9.21
C ILE A 65 7.27 10.74 8.12
N GLU A 66 7.76 10.11 7.04
CA GLU A 66 8.35 10.82 5.91
C GLU A 66 7.36 11.76 5.23
N ARG A 67 6.10 11.32 5.09
CA ARG A 67 5.03 12.18 4.59
C ARG A 67 4.86 13.40 5.48
N TYR A 68 4.68 13.22 6.79
CA TYR A 68 4.52 14.33 7.74
C TYR A 68 5.68 15.31 7.70
N GLN A 69 6.93 14.83 7.64
CA GLN A 69 8.12 15.68 7.54
C GLN A 69 8.08 16.61 6.32
N ARG A 70 7.56 16.15 5.18
CA ARG A 70 7.40 16.99 3.98
C ARG A 70 6.40 18.13 4.18
N TYR A 71 5.38 17.94 5.02
CA TYR A 71 4.36 18.97 5.31
C TYR A 71 4.73 19.88 6.50
N HIS A 72 5.55 19.41 7.44
CA HIS A 72 5.99 20.19 8.59
C HIS A 72 7.05 21.27 8.27
N ASN A 73 7.58 21.30 7.04
CA ASN A 73 8.65 22.22 6.63
C ASN A 73 8.16 23.49 5.89
N THR A 74 6.85 23.70 5.79
CA THR A 74 6.27 24.90 5.17
C THR A 74 5.39 25.62 6.18
N ALA A 75 5.95 26.62 6.87
CA ALA A 75 5.25 27.58 7.71
C ALA A 75 4.19 28.44 6.95
N TYR A 76 3.98 28.17 5.66
CA TYR A 76 3.13 28.93 4.73
C TYR A 76 1.90 28.14 4.23
N ASN A 77 1.53 27.01 4.83
CA ASN A 77 0.25 26.38 4.51
C ASN A 77 -0.89 27.15 5.20
N LEU A 78 -1.47 28.12 4.49
CA LEU A 78 -2.66 28.87 4.93
C LEU A 78 -3.84 27.94 5.28
N GLU A 79 -3.91 26.76 4.65
CA GLU A 79 -4.91 25.73 4.92
C GLU A 79 -4.28 24.33 4.90
N PRO A 80 -4.75 23.39 5.75
CA PRO A 80 -4.24 22.02 5.78
C PRO A 80 -4.66 21.22 4.54
N ASP A 81 -3.72 20.47 3.96
CA ASP A 81 -4.01 19.51 2.88
C ASP A 81 -4.86 18.35 3.43
N ILE A 82 -6.10 18.23 2.93
CA ILE A 82 -7.08 17.22 3.37
C ILE A 82 -6.62 15.77 3.14
N LYS A 83 -5.69 15.55 2.22
CA LYS A 83 -5.24 14.22 1.81
C LYS A 83 -4.03 13.78 2.61
N PHE A 84 -3.05 14.65 2.82
CA PHE A 84 -1.72 14.23 3.26
C PHE A 84 -1.26 14.83 4.59
N SER A 85 -1.88 15.91 5.07
CA SER A 85 -1.59 16.48 6.39
C SER A 85 -1.86 15.46 7.49
N PRO A 86 -1.25 15.64 8.69
CA PRO A 86 -1.61 14.85 9.86
C PRO A 86 -3.12 14.83 10.11
N GLY A 87 -3.70 13.63 10.19
CA GLY A 87 -5.13 13.42 10.36
C GLY A 87 -5.95 13.46 9.06
N GLY A 88 -5.30 13.55 7.89
CA GLY A 88 -5.97 13.59 6.58
C GLY A 88 -6.39 12.22 6.06
N LEU A 89 -6.97 12.19 4.85
CA LEU A 89 -7.49 10.97 4.21
C LEU A 89 -6.45 9.85 4.08
N ARG A 90 -5.17 10.18 3.94
CA ARG A 90 -4.10 9.18 3.84
C ARG A 90 -3.88 8.42 5.14
N ASP A 91 -4.19 9.00 6.30
CA ASP A 91 -4.15 8.27 7.57
C ASP A 91 -5.27 7.23 7.66
N LEU A 92 -6.45 7.55 7.14
CA LEU A 92 -7.53 6.57 7.02
C LEU A 92 -7.13 5.39 6.11
N HIS A 93 -6.48 5.68 4.98
CA HIS A 93 -5.96 4.62 4.10
C HIS A 93 -4.90 3.77 4.78
N LEU A 94 -3.99 4.39 5.54
CA LEU A 94 -2.99 3.67 6.33
C LEU A 94 -3.65 2.68 7.30
N LEU A 95 -4.63 3.15 8.09
CA LEU A 95 -5.37 2.29 9.02
C LEU A 95 -6.06 1.14 8.28
N TYR A 96 -6.69 1.43 7.14
CA TYR A 96 -7.32 0.42 6.30
C TYR A 96 -6.31 -0.63 5.80
N TRP A 97 -5.16 -0.23 5.27
CA TRP A 97 -4.14 -1.15 4.76
C TRP A 97 -3.52 -2.01 5.86
N VAL A 98 -3.25 -1.42 7.03
CA VAL A 98 -2.76 -2.17 8.20
C VAL A 98 -3.81 -3.19 8.66
N ALA A 99 -5.08 -2.79 8.73
CA ALA A 99 -6.16 -3.71 9.07
C ALA A 99 -6.31 -4.84 8.03
N LEU A 100 -6.20 -4.51 6.74
CA LEU A 100 -6.28 -5.47 5.63
C LEU A 100 -5.13 -6.50 5.72
N ARG A 101 -3.89 -6.04 5.91
CA ARG A 101 -2.74 -6.94 6.10
C ARG A 101 -2.87 -7.78 7.37
N HIS A 102 -3.36 -7.19 8.45
CA HIS A 102 -3.49 -7.88 9.72
C HIS A 102 -4.57 -8.96 9.71
N SER A 103 -5.71 -8.69 9.08
CA SER A 103 -6.87 -9.59 9.04
C SER A 103 -6.81 -10.63 7.92
N GLY A 104 -6.09 -10.36 6.84
CA GLY A 104 -6.04 -11.25 5.67
C GLY A 104 -7.36 -11.35 4.90
N LEU A 105 -8.32 -10.46 5.19
CA LEU A 105 -9.61 -10.37 4.50
C LEU A 105 -9.42 -9.99 3.02
#